data_AF-A0AAN8JBY5-F1
#
_entry.id   AF-A0AAN8JBY5-F1
#
_cell.length_a   1.000
_cell.length_b   1.000
_cell.length_c   1.000
_cell.angle_alpha   90.00
_cell.angle_beta   90.00
_cell.angle_gamma   90.00
#
_symmetry.space_group_name_H-M   'P 1'
#
loop_
_entity.id
_entity.type
_entity.pdbx_description
1 polymer ?
#
loop_
_entity_poly.entity_id
_entity_poly.type
_entity_poly.pdbx_seq_one_letter_code
_entity_poly.pdbx_strand_id
1 'polypeptide(L)'
;MDFEYAFWQMIYLFVSPQKVYRNFQYRKHTKDQWARDDPAFLVLLSFWLVVSSVGFAVVLKLTFLAFVKFILWVIFVDCIGVGIVIATFFWFVTNKYMIMAPPRGQDVEWGYAFDVHLNAFFPLLMILHLFQLFFLTYCIALPGFFPRLFGNSLWLIALGYYIYITFLGYSALPFLKNTRTLLYPITALVFVYMLSLMLDWNFSRGLSTFYTFRVST
;
A
#
# COMPACT_ATOMS: atom_id res chain seq x y z
N MET A 1 -11.18 12.63 17.61
CA MET A 1 -10.50 12.13 16.39
C MET A 1 -11.29 12.66 15.21
N ASP A 2 -10.61 13.22 14.21
CA ASP A 2 -11.27 13.82 13.05
C ASP A 2 -11.46 12.77 11.94
N PHE A 3 -12.49 11.94 12.08
CA PHE A 3 -12.81 10.87 11.12
C PHE A 3 -13.24 11.42 9.75
N GLU A 4 -13.87 12.59 9.71
CA GLU A 4 -14.29 13.23 8.46
C GLU A 4 -13.06 13.60 7.63
N TYR A 5 -12.08 14.25 8.26
CA TYR A 5 -10.81 14.55 7.61
C TYR A 5 -10.10 13.29 7.10
N ALA A 6 -10.01 12.24 7.93
CA ALA A 6 -9.38 10.99 7.53
C ALA A 6 -10.10 10.29 6.35
N PHE A 7 -11.43 10.34 6.32
CA PHE A 7 -12.23 9.81 5.23
C PHE A 7 -11.99 10.58 3.92
N TRP A 8 -11.95 11.92 3.97
CA TRP A 8 -11.59 12.73 2.81
C TRP A 8 -10.16 12.45 2.33
N GLN A 9 -9.21 12.25 3.24
CA GLN A 9 -7.86 11.83 2.86
C GLN A 9 -7.89 10.53 2.04
N MET A 10 -8.66 9.53 2.48
CA MET A 10 -8.81 8.26 1.75
C MET A 10 -9.39 8.44 0.34
N ILE A 11 -10.42 9.27 0.18
CA ILE A 11 -10.99 9.57 -1.14
C ILE A 11 -9.95 10.29 -2.02
N TYR A 12 -9.25 11.28 -1.46
CA TYR A 12 -8.26 12.04 -2.21
C TYR A 12 -7.06 11.18 -2.60
N LEU A 13 -6.71 10.12 -1.87
CA LEU A 13 -5.68 9.19 -2.30
C LEU A 13 -6.00 8.57 -3.66
N PHE A 14 -7.27 8.41 -4.05
CA PHE A 14 -7.66 7.94 -5.40
C PHE A 14 -7.79 9.06 -6.43
N VAL A 15 -8.47 10.14 -6.05
CA VAL A 15 -8.89 11.18 -7.00
C VAL A 15 -7.78 12.19 -7.28
N SER A 16 -7.05 12.59 -6.23
CA SER A 16 -6.05 13.65 -6.31
C SER A 16 -5.07 13.54 -5.14
N PRO A 17 -4.14 12.56 -5.17
CA PRO A 17 -3.25 12.29 -4.02
C PRO A 17 -2.35 13.49 -3.70
N GLN A 18 -2.10 14.37 -4.67
CA GLN A 18 -1.35 15.62 -4.47
C GLN A 18 -1.99 16.54 -3.41
N LYS A 19 -3.33 16.55 -3.32
CA LYS A 19 -4.06 17.33 -2.31
C LYS A 19 -3.77 16.83 -0.90
N VAL A 20 -3.64 15.52 -0.71
CA VAL A 20 -3.34 14.91 0.59
C VAL A 20 -2.00 15.45 1.09
N TYR A 21 -0.97 15.42 0.24
CA TYR A 21 0.38 15.84 0.64
C TYR A 21 0.55 17.34 0.82
N ARG A 22 -0.27 18.18 0.17
CA ARG A 22 -0.34 19.62 0.49
C ARG A 22 -0.78 19.85 1.94
N ASN A 23 -1.66 19.01 2.49
CA ASN A 23 -2.07 19.14 3.88
C ASN A 23 -0.94 18.80 4.86
N PHE A 24 -0.03 17.89 4.49
CA PHE A 24 1.15 17.59 5.31
C PHE A 24 2.08 18.82 5.42
N GLN A 25 2.25 19.58 4.33
CA GLN A 25 3.00 20.85 4.36
C GLN A 25 2.34 21.86 5.30
N TYR A 26 1.02 21.99 5.25
CA TYR A 26 0.28 22.87 6.16
C TYR A 26 0.46 22.48 7.64
N ARG A 27 0.47 21.18 7.95
CA ARG A 27 0.75 20.69 9.30
C ARG A 27 2.16 21.00 9.76
N LYS A 28 3.15 20.89 8.87
CA LYS A 28 4.52 21.30 9.21
C LYS A 28 4.59 22.77 9.62
N HIS A 29 3.84 23.66 8.97
CA HIS A 29 3.82 25.09 9.35
C HIS A 29 3.10 25.38 10.66
N THR A 30 2.13 24.56 11.06
CA THR A 30 1.26 24.83 12.23
C THR A 30 1.68 24.07 13.49
N LYS A 31 2.26 22.86 13.33
CA LYS A 31 2.63 21.96 14.43
C LYS A 31 4.09 21.53 14.41
N ASP A 32 4.88 22.01 13.43
CA ASP A 32 6.28 21.67 13.24
C ASP A 32 6.58 20.16 13.11
N GLN A 33 5.61 19.35 12.69
CA GLN A 33 5.76 17.91 12.46
C GLN A 33 5.10 17.43 11.17
N TRP A 34 5.63 16.37 10.59
CA TRP A 34 5.13 15.77 9.35
C TRP A 34 4.19 14.59 9.60
N ALA A 35 4.51 13.73 10.56
CA ALA A 35 3.71 12.56 10.92
C ALA A 35 2.28 12.95 11.39
N ARG A 36 1.34 12.03 11.26
CA ARG A 36 0.01 12.13 11.85
C ARG A 36 0.08 11.92 13.36
N ASP A 37 -0.68 12.76 14.08
CA ASP A 37 -0.84 12.65 15.54
C ASP A 37 -2.06 11.84 15.93
N ASP A 38 -3.00 11.66 14.99
CA ASP A 38 -4.31 11.07 15.24
C ASP A 38 -4.43 9.67 14.61
N PRO A 39 -4.98 8.69 15.35
CA PRO A 39 -5.10 7.33 14.85
C PRO A 39 -6.27 7.13 13.88
N ALA A 40 -7.01 8.18 13.51
CA ALA A 40 -8.27 8.06 12.76
C ALA A 40 -8.09 7.35 11.41
N PHE A 41 -7.01 7.67 10.69
CA PHE A 41 -6.69 7.02 9.41
C PHE A 41 -6.42 5.52 9.59
N LEU A 42 -5.64 5.13 10.61
CA LEU A 42 -5.31 3.73 10.89
C LEU A 42 -6.55 2.94 11.31
N VAL A 43 -7.43 3.55 12.13
CA VAL A 43 -8.71 2.94 12.53
C VAL A 43 -9.59 2.68 11.31
N LEU A 44 -9.74 3.67 10.43
CA LEU A 44 -10.53 3.52 9.21
C LEU A 44 -9.89 2.51 8.24
N LEU A 45 -8.56 2.46 8.16
CA LEU A 45 -7.84 1.46 7.36
C LEU A 45 -8.06 0.05 7.91
N SER A 46 -8.01 -0.12 9.23
CA SER A 46 -8.29 -1.38 9.92
C SER A 46 -9.71 -1.87 9.64
N PHE A 47 -10.68 -0.96 9.61
CA PHE A 47 -12.05 -1.29 9.21
C PHE A 47 -12.10 -1.89 7.79
N TRP A 48 -11.46 -1.24 6.81
CA TRP A 48 -11.39 -1.77 5.43
C TRP A 48 -10.63 -3.10 5.32
N LEU A 49 -9.58 -3.28 6.12
CA LEU A 49 -8.87 -4.56 6.20
C LEU A 49 -9.78 -5.68 6.69
N VAL A 50 -10.57 -5.44 7.74
CA VAL A 50 -11.55 -6.42 8.24
C VAL A 50 -12.63 -6.72 7.20
N VAL A 51 -13.22 -5.69 6.58
CA VAL A 51 -14.24 -5.85 5.53
C VAL A 51 -13.71 -6.69 4.37
N SER A 52 -12.51 -6.38 3.88
CA SER A 52 -11.89 -7.13 2.81
C SER A 52 -11.55 -8.57 3.22
N SER A 53 -11.13 -8.77 4.49
CA SER A 53 -10.80 -10.09 5.01
C SER A 53 -12.02 -11.01 5.11
N VAL A 54 -13.18 -10.45 5.48
CA VAL A 54 -14.46 -11.18 5.44
C VAL A 54 -14.77 -11.60 4.00
N GLY A 55 -14.57 -10.71 3.03
CA GLY A 55 -14.74 -11.04 1.62
C GLY A 55 -13.87 -12.22 1.15
N PHE A 56 -12.58 -12.21 1.49
CA PHE A 56 -11.69 -13.34 1.20
C PHE A 56 -12.10 -14.62 1.91
N ALA A 57 -12.55 -14.54 3.17
CA ALA A 57 -12.99 -15.71 3.90
C ALA A 57 -14.17 -16.42 3.22
N VAL A 58 -15.12 -15.63 2.69
CA VAL A 58 -16.25 -16.16 1.91
C VAL A 58 -15.76 -16.77 0.60
N VAL A 59 -14.91 -16.06 -0.16
CA VAL A 59 -14.41 -16.50 -1.46
C VAL A 59 -13.54 -17.76 -1.37
N LEU A 60 -12.67 -17.84 -0.36
CA LEU A 60 -11.78 -18.96 -0.13
C LEU A 60 -12.42 -20.08 0.73
N LYS A 61 -13.67 -19.91 1.15
CA LYS A 61 -14.42 -20.86 2.00
C LYS A 61 -13.65 -21.26 3.27
N LEU A 62 -13.11 -20.27 3.98
CA LEU A 62 -12.32 -20.49 5.20
C LEU A 62 -13.22 -20.91 6.38
N THR A 63 -12.71 -21.78 7.26
CA THR A 63 -13.35 -22.08 8.55
C THR A 63 -13.21 -20.89 9.52
N PHE A 64 -13.94 -20.88 10.64
CA PHE A 64 -13.90 -19.77 11.60
C PHE A 64 -12.48 -19.54 12.17
N LEU A 65 -11.77 -20.60 12.57
CA LEU A 65 -10.41 -20.49 13.09
C LEU A 65 -9.43 -20.00 12.00
N ALA A 66 -9.62 -20.49 10.78
CA ALA A 66 -8.87 -20.06 9.61
C ALA A 66 -9.06 -18.56 9.33
N PHE A 67 -10.31 -18.09 9.41
CA PHE A 67 -10.66 -16.68 9.26
C PHE A 67 -9.98 -15.80 10.32
N VAL A 68 -9.97 -16.20 11.59
CA VAL A 68 -9.29 -15.45 12.66
C VAL A 68 -7.78 -15.39 12.41
N LYS A 69 -7.14 -16.52 12.07
CA LYS A 69 -5.71 -16.55 11.68
C LYS A 69 -5.43 -15.61 10.51
N PHE A 70 -6.31 -15.60 9.50
CA PHE A 70 -6.18 -14.77 8.32
C PHE A 70 -6.27 -13.27 8.63
N ILE A 71 -7.25 -12.82 9.41
CA ILE A 71 -7.37 -11.41 9.83
C ILE A 71 -6.11 -10.96 10.58
N LEU A 72 -5.65 -11.77 11.53
CA LEU A 72 -4.45 -11.44 12.31
C LEU A 72 -3.23 -11.33 11.41
N TRP A 73 -3.08 -12.22 10.43
CA TRP A 73 -2.00 -12.18 9.46
C TRP A 73 -2.05 -10.90 8.61
N VAL A 74 -3.21 -10.60 8.01
CA VAL A 74 -3.38 -9.43 7.14
C VAL A 74 -3.10 -8.12 7.88
N ILE A 75 -3.56 -7.98 9.13
CA ILE A 75 -3.33 -6.77 9.92
C ILE A 75 -1.88 -6.68 10.39
N PHE A 76 -1.40 -7.69 11.12
CA PHE A 76 -0.12 -7.58 11.82
C PHE A 76 1.08 -7.85 10.92
N VAL A 77 0.97 -8.77 9.96
CA VAL A 77 2.08 -9.14 9.08
C VAL A 77 2.05 -8.28 7.82
N ASP A 78 0.96 -8.33 7.06
CA ASP A 78 0.94 -7.72 5.73
C ASP A 78 0.83 -6.18 5.77
N CYS A 79 0.05 -5.62 6.71
CA CYS A 79 -0.05 -4.18 6.87
C CYS A 79 1.06 -3.62 7.80
N ILE A 80 1.10 -4.05 9.07
CA ILE A 80 2.01 -3.45 10.05
C ILE A 80 3.46 -3.93 9.87
N GLY A 81 3.69 -5.25 9.77
CA GLY A 81 5.02 -5.83 9.66
C GLY A 81 5.78 -5.38 8.41
N VAL A 82 5.16 -5.56 7.24
CA VAL A 82 5.72 -5.04 5.97
C VAL A 82 5.85 -3.52 6.02
N GLY A 83 4.89 -2.81 6.62
CA GLY A 83 4.95 -1.37 6.80
C GLY A 83 6.15 -0.87 7.59
N ILE A 84 6.48 -1.54 8.70
CA ILE A 84 7.67 -1.23 9.52
C ILE A 84 8.94 -1.41 8.68
N VAL A 85 9.05 -2.52 7.92
CA VAL A 85 10.21 -2.80 7.05
C VAL A 85 10.37 -1.73 5.98
N ILE A 86 9.28 -1.41 5.27
CA ILE A 86 9.29 -0.40 4.20
C ILE A 86 9.59 1.00 4.75
N ALA A 87 8.94 1.39 5.86
CA ALA A 87 9.17 2.68 6.50
C ALA A 87 10.62 2.84 6.94
N THR A 88 11.20 1.80 7.56
CA THR A 88 12.59 1.79 8.03
C THR A 88 13.57 1.88 6.86
N PHE A 89 13.30 1.15 5.78
CA PHE A 89 14.10 1.20 4.56
C PHE A 89 14.11 2.62 3.96
N PHE A 90 12.93 3.21 3.71
CA PHE A 90 12.87 4.54 3.11
C PHE A 90 13.36 5.64 4.05
N TRP A 91 13.08 5.56 5.34
CA TRP A 91 13.64 6.45 6.36
C TRP A 91 15.17 6.45 6.31
N PHE A 92 15.79 5.26 6.28
CA PHE A 92 17.24 5.13 6.18
C PHE A 92 17.79 5.68 4.86
N VAL A 93 17.20 5.31 3.73
CA VAL A 93 17.66 5.74 2.40
C VAL A 93 17.55 7.25 2.22
N THR A 94 16.42 7.84 2.62
CA THR A 94 16.16 9.27 2.45
C THR A 94 17.08 10.11 3.32
N ASN A 95 17.22 9.78 4.60
CA ASN A 95 18.09 10.49 5.53
C ASN A 95 19.58 10.35 5.16
N LYS A 96 20.00 9.19 4.64
CA LYS A 96 21.40 8.95 4.30
C LYS A 96 21.82 9.55 2.95
N TYR A 97 20.95 9.52 1.94
CA TYR A 97 21.34 9.82 0.55
C TYR A 97 20.61 11.00 -0.09
N MET A 98 19.43 11.38 0.42
CA MET A 98 18.52 12.29 -0.29
C MET A 98 18.35 13.66 0.37
N ILE A 99 18.88 13.90 1.57
CA ILE A 99 18.83 15.22 2.19
C ILE A 99 19.76 16.20 1.44
N MET A 100 19.26 17.41 1.19
CA MET A 100 20.05 18.54 0.70
C MET A 100 20.30 19.52 1.84
N ALA A 101 21.58 19.80 2.13
CA ALA A 101 22.07 20.83 3.06
C ALA A 101 21.17 20.97 4.31
N PRO A 102 21.29 20.07 5.32
CA PRO A 102 20.30 19.87 6.37
C PRO A 102 19.93 21.21 7.00
N PRO A 103 18.76 21.81 6.63
CA PRO A 103 18.42 23.12 7.12
C PRO A 103 18.02 22.89 8.57
N ARG A 104 18.92 23.25 9.49
CA ARG A 104 18.70 23.15 10.95
C ARG A 104 18.51 21.72 11.48
N GLY A 105 19.26 20.74 10.97
CA GLY A 105 19.23 19.38 11.51
C GLY A 105 17.89 18.65 11.36
N GLN A 106 17.05 19.10 10.41
CA GLN A 106 15.77 18.48 10.13
C GLN A 106 15.96 17.18 9.33
N ASP A 107 15.45 16.08 9.86
CA ASP A 107 15.46 14.75 9.26
C ASP A 107 14.04 14.32 8.82
N VAL A 108 13.97 13.24 8.04
CA VAL A 108 12.71 12.57 7.75
C VAL A 108 12.29 11.80 8.99
N GLU A 109 11.13 12.15 9.54
CA GLU A 109 10.53 11.46 10.68
C GLU A 109 10.16 10.02 10.29
N TRP A 110 10.51 9.04 11.13
CA TRP A 110 10.13 7.64 10.88
C TRP A 110 8.60 7.46 10.81
N GLY A 111 7.87 8.16 11.69
CA GLY A 111 6.39 8.15 11.68
C GLY A 111 5.82 8.66 10.36
N TYR A 112 6.46 9.65 9.74
CA TYR A 112 6.08 10.13 8.41
C TYR A 112 6.33 9.07 7.33
N ALA A 113 7.47 8.37 7.37
CA ALA A 113 7.76 7.28 6.43
C ALA A 113 6.72 6.15 6.54
N PHE A 114 6.28 5.84 7.76
CA PHE A 114 5.20 4.87 8.00
C PHE A 114 3.83 5.39 7.50
N ASP A 115 3.51 6.66 7.70
CA ASP A 115 2.31 7.28 7.14
C ASP A 115 2.27 7.22 5.60
N VAL A 116 3.42 7.45 4.94
CA VAL A 116 3.55 7.31 3.49
C VAL A 116 3.26 5.87 3.07
N HIS A 117 3.77 4.88 3.79
CA HIS A 117 3.43 3.47 3.56
C HIS A 117 1.92 3.23 3.69
N LEU A 118 1.28 3.69 4.77
CA LEU A 118 -0.16 3.50 4.98
C LEU A 118 -1.01 4.16 3.89
N ASN A 119 -0.61 5.37 3.45
CA ASN A 119 -1.27 6.08 2.36
C ASN A 119 -1.15 5.33 1.02
N ALA A 120 0.02 4.75 0.73
CA ALA A 120 0.24 3.98 -0.49
C ALA A 120 -0.45 2.61 -0.44
N PHE A 121 -0.50 2.00 0.75
CA PHE A 121 -1.12 0.70 0.99
C PHE A 121 -2.63 0.74 0.81
N PHE A 122 -3.30 1.83 1.18
CA PHE A 122 -4.76 1.92 1.10
C PHE A 122 -5.31 1.74 -0.34
N PRO A 123 -4.82 2.43 -1.38
CA PRO A 123 -5.25 2.15 -2.76
C PRO A 123 -4.93 0.74 -3.24
N LEU A 124 -3.76 0.20 -2.86
CA LEU A 124 -3.40 -1.19 -3.15
C LEU A 124 -4.41 -2.16 -2.53
N LEU A 125 -4.81 -1.94 -1.27
CA LEU A 125 -5.83 -2.70 -0.58
C LEU A 125 -7.17 -2.63 -1.33
N MET A 126 -7.65 -1.45 -1.68
CA MET A 126 -8.94 -1.30 -2.36
C MET A 126 -8.95 -1.98 -3.73
N ILE A 127 -7.85 -1.91 -4.49
CA ILE A 127 -7.75 -2.54 -5.81
C ILE A 127 -7.65 -4.07 -5.67
N LEU A 128 -6.73 -4.58 -4.85
CA LEU A 128 -6.43 -6.01 -4.81
C LEU A 128 -7.33 -6.82 -3.87
N HIS A 129 -7.85 -6.21 -2.81
CA HIS A 129 -8.62 -6.91 -1.79
C HIS A 129 -10.12 -6.65 -1.85
N LEU A 130 -10.58 -5.55 -2.46
CA LEU A 130 -12.00 -5.31 -2.67
C LEU A 130 -12.39 -5.46 -4.14
N PHE A 131 -11.78 -4.67 -5.03
CA PHE A 131 -12.19 -4.68 -6.44
C PHE A 131 -11.85 -6.02 -7.12
N GLN A 132 -10.61 -6.48 -7.01
CA GLN A 132 -10.17 -7.75 -7.61
C GLN A 132 -10.93 -8.96 -7.05
N LEU A 133 -11.37 -8.90 -5.78
CA LEU A 133 -12.04 -10.01 -5.10
C LEU A 133 -13.30 -10.49 -5.85
N PHE A 134 -14.09 -9.56 -6.40
CA PHE A 134 -15.29 -9.89 -7.18
C PHE A 134 -15.00 -10.75 -8.42
N PHE A 135 -13.82 -10.58 -9.00
CA PHE A 135 -13.39 -11.29 -10.20
C PHE A 135 -12.54 -12.53 -9.91
N LEU A 136 -12.15 -12.73 -8.64
CA LEU A 136 -11.15 -13.72 -8.26
C LEU A 136 -11.57 -15.13 -8.68
N THR A 137 -12.78 -15.57 -8.28
CA THR A 137 -13.29 -16.91 -8.60
C THR A 137 -13.77 -17.04 -10.04
N TYR A 138 -14.47 -16.02 -10.54
CA TYR A 138 -15.20 -16.11 -11.81
C TYR A 138 -14.35 -15.79 -13.04
N CYS A 139 -13.23 -15.09 -12.87
CA CYS A 139 -12.38 -14.67 -13.98
C CYS A 139 -10.91 -15.04 -13.72
N ILE A 140 -10.32 -14.60 -12.61
CA ILE A 140 -8.86 -14.62 -12.41
C ILE A 140 -8.31 -16.01 -12.06
N ALA A 141 -9.10 -16.84 -11.36
CA ALA A 141 -8.70 -18.19 -10.97
C ALA A 141 -8.76 -19.20 -12.14
N LEU A 142 -9.39 -18.83 -13.25
CA LEU A 142 -9.51 -19.69 -14.43
C LEU A 142 -8.15 -19.84 -15.13
N PRO A 143 -7.87 -21.00 -15.75
CA PRO A 143 -6.71 -21.17 -16.61
C PRO A 143 -6.85 -20.34 -17.90
N GLY A 144 -5.73 -19.89 -18.44
CA GLY A 144 -5.68 -19.21 -19.73
C GLY A 144 -5.02 -17.84 -19.69
N PHE A 145 -4.80 -17.25 -20.86
CA PHE A 145 -4.09 -15.99 -20.99
C PHE A 145 -4.89 -14.79 -20.44
N PHE A 146 -6.18 -14.67 -20.79
CA PHE A 146 -7.01 -13.52 -20.41
C PHE A 146 -7.20 -13.35 -18.88
N PRO A 147 -7.51 -14.40 -18.10
CA PRO A 147 -7.51 -14.33 -16.64
C PRO A 147 -6.23 -13.78 -16.03
N ARG A 148 -5.07 -14.23 -16.55
CA ARG A 148 -3.75 -13.80 -16.08
C ARG A 148 -3.46 -12.37 -16.48
N LEU A 149 -3.77 -12.00 -17.72
CA LEU A 149 -3.61 -10.63 -18.21
C LEU A 149 -4.40 -9.66 -17.32
N PHE A 150 -5.67 -9.98 -17.05
CA PHE A 150 -6.53 -9.15 -16.22
C PHE A 150 -6.04 -9.08 -14.77
N GLY A 151 -5.79 -10.23 -14.13
CA GLY A 151 -5.30 -10.28 -12.76
C GLY A 151 -3.95 -9.58 -12.58
N ASN A 152 -2.97 -9.87 -13.43
CA ASN A 152 -1.65 -9.25 -13.35
C ASN A 152 -1.70 -7.75 -13.71
N SER A 153 -2.65 -7.30 -14.54
CA SER A 153 -2.85 -5.87 -14.80
C SER A 153 -3.33 -5.14 -13.55
N LEU A 154 -4.22 -5.75 -12.75
CA LEU A 154 -4.65 -5.17 -11.47
C LEU A 154 -3.47 -5.06 -10.49
N TRP A 155 -2.59 -6.06 -10.43
CA TRP A 155 -1.34 -5.99 -9.67
C TRP A 155 -0.41 -4.89 -10.16
N LEU A 156 -0.21 -4.77 -11.48
CA LEU A 156 0.59 -3.71 -12.07
C LEU A 156 0.06 -2.33 -11.69
N ILE A 157 -1.26 -2.11 -11.81
CA ILE A 157 -1.91 -0.85 -11.44
C ILE A 157 -1.76 -0.59 -9.94
N ALA A 158 -2.06 -1.56 -9.09
CA ALA A 158 -2.01 -1.40 -7.63
C ALA A 158 -0.59 -1.09 -7.12
N LEU A 159 0.41 -1.83 -7.58
CA LEU A 159 1.81 -1.60 -7.21
C LEU A 159 2.36 -0.33 -7.84
N GLY A 160 1.95 0.02 -9.07
CA GLY A 160 2.29 1.28 -9.70
C GLY A 160 1.75 2.47 -8.88
N TYR A 161 0.51 2.38 -8.42
CA TYR A 161 -0.12 3.38 -7.57
C TYR A 161 0.59 3.50 -6.21
N TYR A 162 0.97 2.37 -5.62
CA TYR A 162 1.75 2.32 -4.38
C TYR A 162 3.08 3.09 -4.52
N ILE A 163 3.83 2.81 -5.60
CA ILE A 163 5.11 3.48 -5.87
C ILE A 163 4.89 4.98 -6.13
N TYR A 164 3.85 5.34 -6.89
CA TYR A 164 3.55 6.73 -7.20
C TYR A 164 3.19 7.56 -5.95
N ILE A 165 2.36 7.02 -5.06
CA ILE A 165 2.02 7.69 -3.78
C ILE A 165 3.25 7.81 -2.90
N THR A 166 4.08 6.76 -2.85
CA THR A 166 5.34 6.78 -2.09
C THR A 166 6.25 7.91 -2.58
N PHE A 167 6.47 8.00 -3.90
CA PHE A 167 7.20 9.11 -4.53
C PHE A 167 6.61 10.47 -4.16
N LEU A 168 5.29 10.60 -4.22
CA LEU A 168 4.61 11.86 -3.97
C LEU A 168 4.73 12.30 -2.50
N GLY A 169 4.72 11.35 -1.56
CA GLY A 169 5.00 11.62 -0.16
C GLY A 169 6.38 12.23 0.02
N TYR A 170 7.43 11.53 -0.35
CA TYR A 170 8.78 12.06 -0.17
C TYR A 170 9.04 13.34 -0.98
N SER A 171 8.39 13.52 -2.14
CA SER A 171 8.49 14.77 -2.92
C SER A 171 7.79 15.97 -2.28
N ALA A 172 6.93 15.76 -1.29
CA ALA A 172 6.31 16.84 -0.54
C ALA A 172 7.30 17.51 0.45
N LEU A 173 8.39 16.81 0.79
CA LEU A 173 9.43 17.29 1.70
C LEU A 173 10.42 18.19 0.93
N PRO A 174 10.48 19.51 1.22
CA PRO A 174 11.25 20.46 0.43
C PRO A 174 12.77 20.28 0.57
N PHE A 175 13.23 19.58 1.61
CA PHE A 175 14.65 19.34 1.91
C PHE A 175 15.19 18.04 1.28
N LEU A 176 14.34 17.27 0.58
CA LEU A 176 14.78 16.09 -0.17
C LEU A 176 15.10 16.46 -1.63
N LYS A 177 16.29 16.05 -2.09
CA LYS A 177 16.70 16.13 -3.50
C LYS A 177 16.50 14.79 -4.20
N ASN A 178 16.43 14.83 -5.52
CA ASN A 178 16.39 13.65 -6.40
C ASN A 178 15.28 12.65 -6.08
N THR A 179 14.13 13.09 -5.53
CA THR A 179 13.01 12.21 -5.18
C THR A 179 12.47 11.41 -6.38
N ARG A 180 12.69 11.89 -7.61
CA ARG A 180 12.34 11.20 -8.86
C ARG A 180 12.93 9.78 -8.97
N THR A 181 14.05 9.48 -8.30
CA THR A 181 14.64 8.13 -8.28
C THR A 181 13.71 7.08 -7.65
N LEU A 182 12.80 7.51 -6.76
CA LEU A 182 11.80 6.64 -6.13
C LEU A 182 10.77 6.09 -7.13
N LEU A 183 10.69 6.64 -8.35
CA LEU A 183 9.83 6.12 -9.43
C LEU A 183 10.49 5.02 -10.27
N TYR A 184 11.82 4.84 -10.20
CA TYR A 184 12.53 3.83 -10.99
C TYR A 184 12.04 2.38 -10.78
N PRO A 185 11.56 1.97 -9.59
CA PRO A 185 10.94 0.65 -9.41
C PRO A 185 9.74 0.38 -10.34
N ILE A 186 9.07 1.41 -10.88
CA ILE A 186 7.98 1.22 -11.86
C ILE A 186 8.50 0.51 -13.13
N THR A 187 9.71 0.84 -13.59
CA THR A 187 10.28 0.17 -14.77
C THR A 187 10.53 -1.31 -14.50
N ALA A 188 11.08 -1.63 -13.33
CA ALA A 188 11.26 -3.03 -12.90
C ALA A 188 9.90 -3.75 -12.76
N LEU A 189 8.88 -3.07 -12.25
CA LEU A 189 7.52 -3.60 -12.12
C LEU A 189 6.92 -3.96 -13.49
N VAL A 190 7.06 -3.09 -14.49
CA VAL A 190 6.61 -3.38 -15.87
C VAL A 190 7.35 -4.58 -16.45
N PHE A 191 8.66 -4.70 -16.20
CA PHE A 191 9.44 -5.84 -16.65
C PHE A 191 8.96 -7.15 -16.00
N VAL A 192 8.75 -7.16 -14.68
CA VAL A 192 8.21 -8.30 -13.93
C VAL A 192 6.81 -8.68 -14.43
N TYR A 193 5.96 -7.70 -14.76
CA TYR A 193 4.65 -7.93 -15.35
C TYR A 193 4.75 -8.61 -16.73
N MET A 194 5.64 -8.16 -17.61
CA MET A 194 5.84 -8.80 -18.92
C MET A 194 6.34 -10.23 -18.78
N LEU A 195 7.31 -10.46 -17.87
CA LEU A 195 7.81 -11.80 -17.58
C LEU A 195 6.73 -12.72 -17.01
N SER A 196 5.86 -12.22 -16.12
CA SER A 196 4.82 -13.06 -15.54
C SER A 196 3.80 -13.52 -16.59
N LEU A 197 3.52 -12.70 -17.61
CA LEU A 197 2.67 -13.12 -18.74
C LEU A 197 3.35 -14.17 -19.63
N MET A 198 4.66 -14.04 -19.87
CA MET A 198 5.44 -14.99 -20.67
C MET A 198 5.63 -16.34 -19.96
N LEU A 199 5.82 -16.32 -18.65
CA LEU A 199 6.07 -17.51 -17.82
C LEU A 199 4.77 -18.11 -17.23
N ASP A 200 3.61 -17.72 -17.75
CA ASP A 200 2.31 -18.22 -17.32
C ASP A 200 1.98 -18.01 -15.83
N TRP A 201 2.65 -17.06 -15.16
CA TRP A 201 2.49 -16.80 -13.72
C TRP A 201 1.35 -15.82 -13.42
N ASN A 202 0.38 -16.28 -12.63
CA ASN A 202 -0.72 -15.47 -12.11
C ASN A 202 -0.46 -15.08 -10.64
N PHE A 203 -0.24 -13.79 -10.36
CA PHE A 203 0.07 -13.31 -9.01
C PHE A 203 -1.09 -13.52 -8.03
N SER A 204 -2.33 -13.25 -8.46
CA SER A 204 -3.52 -13.40 -7.62
C SER A 204 -3.74 -14.85 -7.23
N ARG A 205 -3.52 -15.80 -8.16
CA ARG A 205 -3.58 -17.23 -7.87
C ARG A 205 -2.50 -17.64 -6.86
N GLY A 206 -1.27 -17.16 -7.05
CA GLY A 206 -0.17 -17.41 -6.10
C GLY A 206 -0.50 -16.91 -4.69
N LEU A 207 -1.04 -15.70 -4.58
CA LEU A 207 -1.46 -15.12 -3.30
C LEU A 207 -2.59 -15.93 -2.64
N SER A 208 -3.62 -16.32 -3.40
CA SER A 208 -4.71 -17.15 -2.86
C SER A 208 -4.21 -18.49 -2.36
N THR A 209 -3.32 -19.16 -3.10
CA THR A 209 -2.72 -20.42 -2.67
C THR A 209 -1.87 -20.24 -1.41
N PHE A 210 -1.08 -19.16 -1.34
CA PHE A 210 -0.30 -18.83 -0.15
C PHE A 210 -1.18 -18.66 1.09
N TYR A 211 -2.25 -17.87 0.98
CA TYR A 211 -3.16 -17.66 2.11
C TYR A 211 -3.87 -18.95 2.52
N THR A 212 -4.40 -19.74 1.58
CA THR A 212 -5.03 -21.02 1.91
C THR A 212 -4.06 -21.95 2.64
N PHE A 213 -2.81 -22.04 2.19
CA PHE A 213 -1.78 -22.87 2.82
C PHE A 213 -1.40 -22.39 4.24
N ARG A 214 -1.18 -21.08 4.41
CA ARG A 214 -0.78 -20.51 5.71
C ARG A 214 -1.86 -20.63 6.77
N VAL A 215 -3.12 -20.57 6.33
CA VAL A 215 -4.27 -20.57 7.23
C VAL A 215 -4.71 -22.01 7.57
N SER A 216 -4.48 -22.97 6.67
CA SER A 216 -4.78 -24.39 6.90
C SER A 216 -3.74 -25.10 7.78
N THR A 217 -2.52 -24.57 7.87
CA THR A 217 -1.47 -25.03 8.79
C THR A 217 -1.70 -24.45 10.19
#